data_AF-M0B4Y9-F1
#
_entry.id   AF-M0B4Y9-F1
#
_cell.length_a   1.000
_cell.length_b   1.000
_cell.length_c   1.000
_cell.angle_alpha   90.00
_cell.angle_beta   90.00
_cell.angle_gamma   90.00
#
_symmetry.space_group_name_H-M   'P 1'
#
loop_
_entity.id
_entity.type
_entity.pdbx_description
1 polymer ?
#
loop_
_entity_poly.entity_id
_entity_poly.type
_entity_poly.pdbx_seq_one_letter_code
_entity_poly.pdbx_strand_id
1 'polypeptide(L)'
;MVEREVEGLTALVDGASESAFVYGMSSGAVLALEAANRGLNIMKLALYEPPFIVESSRPPIPEEHLTRLDESISSDRRGNAVEFFTTDAVGVSPEAVAQMRTVISGCRATAVDPAPI
;
A
#
# COMPACT_ATOMS: atom_id res chain seq x y z
N MET A 1 -0.71 11.66 8.28
CA MET A 1 -1.15 10.84 7.12
C MET A 1 -1.81 9.56 7.61
N VAL A 2 -1.10 8.71 8.34
CA VAL A 2 -1.62 7.47 8.95
C VAL A 2 -2.91 7.69 9.75
N GLU A 3 -3.02 8.76 10.54
CA GLU A 3 -4.25 9.05 11.30
C GLU A 3 -5.47 9.19 10.39
N ARG A 4 -5.35 9.92 9.27
CA ARG A 4 -6.44 10.09 8.31
C ARG A 4 -6.81 8.79 7.59
N GLU A 5 -5.82 7.94 7.34
CA GLU A 5 -6.05 6.63 6.74
C GLU A 5 -6.75 5.68 7.71
N VAL A 6 -6.35 5.71 8.99
CA VAL A 6 -7.04 4.98 10.06
C VAL A 6 -8.46 5.52 10.24
N GLU A 7 -8.67 6.83 10.27
CA GLU A 7 -10.01 7.45 10.32
C GLU A 7 -10.88 6.99 9.15
N GLY A 8 -10.32 6.92 7.94
CA GLY A 8 -11.02 6.38 6.78
C GLY A 8 -11.44 4.93 6.97
N LEU A 9 -10.55 4.09 7.50
CA LEU A 9 -10.86 2.69 7.81
C LEU A 9 -11.92 2.58 8.93
N THR A 10 -11.84 3.44 9.95
CA THR A 10 -12.85 3.52 11.01
C THR A 10 -14.22 3.85 10.45
N ALA A 11 -14.33 4.85 9.57
CA ALA A 11 -15.60 5.21 8.95
C ALA A 11 -16.22 4.05 8.16
N LEU A 12 -15.40 3.21 7.52
CA LEU A 12 -15.86 2.02 6.82
C LEU A 12 -16.34 0.92 7.78
N VAL A 13 -15.61 0.70 8.88
CA VAL A 13 -15.96 -0.32 9.88
C VAL A 13 -17.17 0.08 10.72
N ASP A 14 -17.29 1.35 11.11
CA ASP A 14 -18.44 1.88 11.86
C ASP A 14 -19.72 1.89 11.01
N GLY A 15 -19.59 1.93 9.69
CA GLY A 15 -20.71 1.75 8.75
C GLY A 15 -21.22 0.32 8.65
N ALA A 16 -20.50 -0.68 9.18
CA ALA A 16 -20.94 -2.06 9.19
C ALA A 16 -21.87 -2.31 10.39
N SER A 17 -22.96 -3.05 10.17
CA SER A 17 -23.92 -3.40 11.24
C SER A 17 -23.38 -4.43 12.25
N GLU A 18 -22.28 -5.10 11.92
CA GLU A 18 -21.59 -6.13 12.73
C GLU A 18 -20.07 -5.88 12.70
N SER A 19 -19.33 -6.49 13.64
CA SER A 19 -17.86 -6.40 13.67
C SER A 19 -17.23 -6.82 12.33
N ALA A 20 -16.27 -6.03 11.85
CA ALA A 20 -15.72 -6.21 10.50
C ALA A 20 -14.63 -7.30 10.45
N PHE A 21 -14.59 -8.06 9.36
CA PHE A 21 -13.42 -8.84 8.99
C PHE A 21 -12.53 -8.00 8.08
N VAL A 22 -11.24 -7.88 8.40
CA VAL A 22 -10.31 -7.04 7.64
C VAL A 22 -9.23 -7.90 7.01
N TYR A 23 -8.98 -7.65 5.73
CA TYR A 23 -7.86 -8.20 4.99
C TYR A 23 -6.95 -7.06 4.54
N GLY A 24 -5.68 -7.09 4.95
CA GLY A 24 -4.68 -6.10 4.58
C GLY A 24 -3.59 -6.74 3.72
N MET A 25 -3.22 -6.06 2.64
CA MET A 25 -2.16 -6.49 1.73
C MET A 25 -1.05 -5.43 1.72
N SER A 26 0.22 -5.86 1.79
CA SER A 26 1.38 -4.98 1.73
C SER A 26 1.30 -3.85 2.78
N SER A 27 1.48 -2.57 2.40
CA SER A 27 1.32 -1.43 3.32
C SER A 27 -0.06 -1.36 3.98
N GLY A 28 -1.11 -1.83 3.30
CA GLY A 28 -2.45 -1.95 3.87
C GLY A 28 -2.54 -2.95 5.03
N ALA A 29 -1.65 -3.95 5.08
CA ALA A 29 -1.53 -4.85 6.22
C ALA A 29 -1.00 -4.13 7.47
N VAL A 30 -0.05 -3.20 7.28
CA VAL A 30 0.49 -2.36 8.37
C VAL A 30 -0.57 -1.38 8.87
N LEU A 31 -1.32 -0.75 7.96
CA LEU A 31 -2.42 0.13 8.32
C LEU A 31 -3.51 -0.61 9.10
N ALA A 32 -3.89 -1.80 8.67
CA ALA A 32 -4.89 -2.61 9.35
C ALA A 32 -4.44 -3.06 10.75
N LEU A 33 -3.15 -3.38 10.92
CA LEU A 33 -2.55 -3.64 12.23
C LEU A 33 -2.60 -2.41 13.13
N GLU A 34 -2.25 -1.23 12.61
CA GLU A 34 -2.29 0.02 13.39
C GLU A 34 -3.73 0.38 13.80
N ALA A 35 -4.71 0.19 12.93
CA ALA A 35 -6.12 0.40 13.26
C ALA A 35 -6.63 -0.58 14.34
N ALA A 36 -6.25 -1.86 14.25
CA ALA A 36 -6.56 -2.85 15.28
C ALA A 36 -5.90 -2.48 16.63
N ASN A 37 -4.63 -2.05 16.61
CA ASN A 37 -3.91 -1.60 17.80
C ASN A 37 -4.56 -0.36 18.47
N ARG A 38 -5.21 0.49 17.67
CA ARG A 38 -6.00 1.64 18.15
C ARG A 38 -7.41 1.28 18.64
N GLY A 39 -7.77 -0.01 18.64
CA GLY A 39 -9.03 -0.50 19.20
C GLY A 39 -10.21 -0.49 18.22
N LEU A 40 -9.96 -0.42 16.91
CA LEU A 40 -11.03 -0.54 15.92
C LEU A 40 -11.71 -1.91 16.03
N ASN A 41 -13.04 -1.95 15.92
CA ASN A 41 -13.84 -3.17 16.09
C ASN A 41 -13.69 -4.16 14.92
N ILE A 42 -12.55 -4.86 14.91
CA ILE A 42 -12.19 -5.87 13.91
C ILE A 42 -12.34 -7.26 14.53
N MET A 43 -13.22 -8.08 13.96
CA MET A 43 -13.50 -9.45 14.41
C MET A 43 -12.36 -10.41 14.09
N LYS A 44 -11.83 -10.37 12.86
CA LYS A 44 -10.61 -11.08 12.47
C LYS A 44 -9.82 -10.24 11.47
N LEU A 45 -8.50 -10.42 11.54
CA LEU A 45 -7.54 -9.74 10.69
C LEU A 45 -6.69 -10.78 9.95
N ALA A 46 -6.70 -10.71 8.62
CA ALA A 46 -5.82 -11.47 7.76
C ALA A 46 -4.84 -10.53 7.07
N LEU A 47 -3.55 -10.88 7.10
CA LEU A 47 -2.47 -10.02 6.62
C LEU A 47 -1.65 -10.77 5.56
N TYR A 48 -1.43 -10.12 4.43
CA TYR A 48 -0.61 -10.66 3.36
C TYR A 48 0.61 -9.77 3.12
N GLU A 49 1.80 -10.37 3.26
CA GLU A 49 3.11 -9.75 3.02
C GLU A 49 3.26 -8.34 3.63
N PRO A 50 3.07 -8.15 4.95
CA PRO A 50 3.33 -6.85 5.57
C PRO A 50 4.83 -6.50 5.45
N PRO A 51 5.20 -5.33 4.88
CA PRO A 51 6.58 -5.00 4.51
C PRO A 51 7.44 -4.52 5.70
N PHE A 52 7.34 -5.20 6.85
CA PHE A 52 8.18 -4.90 8.00
C PHE A 52 9.63 -5.27 7.74
N ILE A 53 10.55 -4.39 8.13
CA ILE A 53 11.98 -4.71 8.22
C ILE A 53 12.25 -5.10 9.66
N VAL A 54 12.28 -6.40 9.92
CA VAL A 54 12.70 -6.96 11.20
C VAL A 54 14.14 -7.40 11.09
N GLU A 55 14.98 -6.94 12.03
CA GLU A 55 16.42 -7.25 12.05
C GLU A 55 17.10 -6.99 10.69
N SER A 56 17.70 -8.03 10.10
CA SER A 56 18.41 -7.99 8.81
C SER A 56 17.63 -8.67 7.67
N SER A 57 16.30 -8.78 7.81
CA SER A 57 15.42 -9.41 6.80
C SER A 57 15.55 -8.82 5.40
N ARG A 58 15.92 -7.53 5.28
CA ARG A 58 16.33 -6.90 4.03
C ARG A 58 17.17 -5.64 4.29
N PRO A 59 17.89 -5.11 3.28
CA PRO A 59 18.61 -3.85 3.40
C PRO A 59 17.69 -2.71 3.85
N PRO A 60 18.20 -1.74 4.63
CA PRO A 60 17.44 -0.55 4.97
C PRO A 60 17.13 0.26 3.72
N ILE A 61 16.01 0.98 3.76
CA ILE A 61 15.67 1.93 2.71
C ILE A 61 16.70 3.08 2.75
N PRO A 62 17.27 3.52 1.61
CA PRO A 62 18.21 4.63 1.57
C PRO A 62 17.63 5.89 2.22
N GLU A 63 18.44 6.66 2.97
CA GLU A 63 17.98 7.86 3.68
C GLU A 63 17.38 8.91 2.73
N GLU A 64 17.94 9.02 1.53
CA GLU A 64 17.52 9.97 0.48
C GLU A 64 16.23 9.55 -0.23
N HIS A 65 15.70 8.35 0.06
CA HIS A 65 14.57 7.78 -0.66
C HIS A 65 13.35 8.69 -0.65
N LEU A 66 12.97 9.21 0.53
CA LEU A 66 11.82 10.11 0.65
C LEU A 66 12.02 11.41 -0.12
N THR A 67 13.21 12.02 -0.02
CA THR A 67 13.54 13.24 -0.76
C THR A 67 13.43 13.04 -2.27
N ARG A 68 14.00 11.96 -2.80
CA ARG A 68 13.94 11.64 -4.24
C ARG A 68 12.53 11.30 -4.72
N LEU A 69 11.73 10.67 -3.86
CA LEU A 69 10.33 10.36 -4.14
C LEU A 69 9.51 11.67 -4.22
N ASP A 70 9.66 12.56 -3.25
CA ASP A 70 8.97 13.86 -3.20
C ASP A 70 9.37 14.77 -4.37
N GLU A 71 10.65 14.82 -4.72
CA GLU A 71 11.14 15.54 -5.90
C GLU A 71 10.52 15.00 -7.20
N SER A 72 10.39 13.68 -7.31
CA SER A 72 9.79 13.04 -8.47
C SER A 72 8.29 13.36 -8.57
N ILE A 73 7.58 13.36 -7.46
CA ILE A 73 6.14 13.71 -7.40
C ILE A 73 5.95 15.20 -7.71
N SER A 74 6.68 16.09 -7.05
CA SER A 74 6.56 17.55 -7.22
C SER A 74 6.92 18.02 -8.63
N SER A 75 7.79 17.28 -9.33
CA SER A 75 8.15 17.54 -10.73
C SER A 75 7.27 16.81 -11.75
N ASP A 76 6.14 16.23 -11.34
CA ASP A 76 5.22 15.41 -12.14
C ASP A 76 5.87 14.21 -12.87
N ARG A 77 7.03 13.74 -12.38
CA ARG A 77 7.70 12.53 -12.83
C ARG A 77 7.17 11.30 -12.09
N ARG A 78 5.85 11.10 -12.11
CA ARG A 78 5.16 10.04 -11.35
C ARG A 78 5.65 8.64 -11.71
N GLY A 79 6.01 8.41 -12.96
CA GLY A 79 6.61 7.14 -13.40
C GLY A 79 7.92 6.82 -12.69
N ASN A 80 8.76 7.84 -12.44
CA ASN A 80 10.01 7.67 -11.71
C ASN A 80 9.75 7.45 -10.22
N ALA A 81 8.75 8.14 -9.65
CA ALA A 81 8.34 7.94 -8.27
C ALA A 81 7.92 6.49 -8.01
N VAL A 82 7.09 5.91 -8.89
CA VAL A 82 6.66 4.50 -8.80
C VAL A 82 7.85 3.55 -8.95
N GLU A 83 8.73 3.80 -9.93
CA GLU A 83 9.92 2.97 -10.14
C GLU A 83 10.83 2.97 -8.91
N PHE A 84 11.19 4.15 -8.38
CA PHE A 84 12.04 4.25 -7.19
C PHE A 84 11.41 3.62 -5.96
N PHE A 85 10.11 3.80 -5.73
CA PHE A 85 9.41 3.10 -4.65
C PHE A 85 9.51 1.58 -4.81
N THR A 86 9.29 1.07 -6.01
CA THR A 86 9.24 -0.37 -6.29
C THR A 86 10.62 -1.00 -6.18
N THR A 87 11.68 -0.31 -6.61
CA THR A 87 13.06 -0.82 -6.48
C THR A 87 13.59 -0.67 -5.06
N ASP A 88 13.56 0.53 -4.51
CA ASP A 88 14.32 0.85 -3.29
C ASP A 88 13.54 0.48 -2.02
N ALA A 89 12.22 0.70 -2.02
CA ALA A 89 11.38 0.47 -0.85
C ALA A 89 10.65 -0.87 -0.86
N VAL A 90 10.41 -1.49 -2.02
CA VAL A 90 9.83 -2.85 -2.11
C VAL A 90 10.93 -3.90 -2.35
N GLY A 91 12.02 -3.55 -3.03
CA GLY A 91 13.13 -4.48 -3.31
C GLY A 91 12.96 -5.28 -4.60
N VAL A 92 12.10 -4.84 -5.52
CA VAL A 92 11.90 -5.50 -6.81
C VAL A 92 13.06 -5.17 -7.75
N SER A 93 13.54 -6.14 -8.52
CA SER A 93 14.64 -5.90 -9.46
C SER A 93 14.23 -4.92 -10.58
N PRO A 94 15.17 -4.10 -11.10
CA PRO A 94 14.88 -3.20 -12.22
C PRO A 94 14.33 -3.92 -13.46
N GLU A 95 14.78 -5.16 -13.71
CA GLU A 95 14.27 -6.00 -14.79
C GLU A 95 12.79 -6.34 -14.62
N ALA A 96 12.39 -6.76 -13.41
CA ALA A 96 10.99 -7.06 -13.11
C ALA A 96 10.12 -5.79 -13.19
N VAL A 97 10.63 -4.61 -12.78
CA VAL A 97 9.93 -3.33 -12.95
C VAL A 97 9.74 -2.98 -14.43
N ALA A 98 10.75 -3.22 -15.27
CA ALA A 98 10.63 -3.02 -16.72
C ALA A 98 9.57 -3.94 -17.35
N GLN A 99 9.47 -5.19 -16.88
CA GLN A 99 8.42 -6.12 -17.30
C GLN A 99 7.03 -5.65 -16.84
N MET A 100 6.88 -5.23 -15.57
CA MET A 100 5.63 -4.69 -15.03
C MET A 100 5.08 -3.52 -15.86
N ARG A 101 5.96 -2.60 -16.29
CA ARG A 101 5.58 -1.49 -17.18
C ARG A 101 4.96 -1.98 -18.48
N THR A 102 5.52 -3.01 -19.08
CA THR A 102 5.01 -3.59 -20.33
C THR A 102 3.61 -4.19 -20.16
N VAL A 103 3.39 -4.90 -19.04
CA VAL A 103 2.10 -5.54 -18.73
C VAL A 103 1.02 -4.48 -18.41
N ILE A 104 1.34 -3.49 -17.57
CA ILE A 104 0.37 -2.46 -17.14
C ILE A 104 0.00 -1.52 -18.30
N SER A 105 0.95 -1.13 -19.17
CA SER A 105 0.64 -0.33 -20.36
C SER A 105 -0.27 -1.06 -21.35
N GLY A 106 -0.33 -2.39 -21.32
CA GLY A 106 -1.29 -3.19 -22.09
C GLY A 106 -2.68 -3.28 -21.44
N CYS A 107 -2.79 -3.06 -20.13
CA CYS A 107 -4.05 -3.06 -19.39
C CYS A 107 -4.66 -1.66 -19.35
N ARG A 108 -5.47 -1.29 -20.35
CA ARG A 108 -6.46 -0.21 -20.14
C ARG A 108 -7.48 -0.73 -19.12
N ALA A 109 -7.50 -0.13 -17.92
CA ALA A 109 -8.56 -0.38 -16.95
C ALA A 109 -9.91 0.02 -17.57
N THR A 110 -10.69 -0.97 -18.00
CA THR A 110 -12.13 -0.77 -18.21
C THR A 110 -12.75 -0.77 -16.82
N ALA A 111 -13.39 0.34 -16.45
CA ALA A 111 -14.23 0.37 -15.26
C ALA A 111 -15.23 -0.79 -15.34
N VAL A 112 -15.21 -1.66 -14.32
CA VAL A 112 -16.26 -2.67 -14.15
C VAL A 112 -17.39 -1.94 -13.43
N ASP A 113 -18.53 -1.76 -14.11
CA ASP A 113 -19.71 -1.16 -13.49
C ASP A 113 -20.09 -1.95 -12.22
N PRO A 114 -20.48 -1.26 -11.14
CA PRO A 114 -20.88 -1.94 -9.91
C PRO A 114 -22.11 -2.82 -10.18
N ALA A 115 -22.04 -4.08 -9.73
CA ALA A 115 -23.16 -5.00 -9.84
C ALA A 115 -24.39 -4.45 -9.08
N PRO A 116 -25.62 -4.63 -9.60
CA PRO A 116 -26.82 -4.18 -8.93
C PRO A 116 -27.05 -4.98 -7.64
N ILE A 117 -27.42 -4.27 -6.59
CA ILE A 117 -27.87 -4.79 -5.30
C ILE A 117 -29.24 -5.46 -5.46
#